data_AF-A0A2V6ZVZ6-F1
#
_entry.id   AF-A0A2V6ZVZ6-F1
#
_cell.length_a   1.000
_cell.length_b   1.000
_cell.length_c   1.000
_cell.angle_alpha   90.00
_cell.angle_beta   90.00
_cell.angle_gamma   90.00
#
_symmetry.space_group_name_H-M   'P 1'
#
loop_
_entity.id
_entity.type
_entity.pdbx_description
1 polymer ?
#
loop_
_entity_poly.entity_id
_entity_poly.type
_entity_poly.pdbx_seq_one_letter_code
_entity_poly.pdbx_strand_id
1 'polypeptide(L)'
;MGPAHQRNRADAQDQRRRGPAAGRAQHSARAHLHAGGSRERGRVRRLAAGQLHERGDHHARRRPAEGTARLTSVIVDVHVHYVSPGAFDAARRQPDTYGVRLLPGDGVRLQIGDEPPTRPLLPALYTLDLHTKFLAEQGIDTAVFGPLMDVAAYSLPMAQGAAWSRLQNEALAGALREAPGAHRGLATVPLQEPAAAAAELRFAVRELGLRGAMVDPNALGRPLGDAAFDPFWKAAADLAAPIVLHPFLLEAVERFGRHYLHNLVGYPFETTLAAASLILGGTLDRFPGLSVVLVHGGGFLPYHIGRFDRAHETRPEARVDDAGLPSRYLRRFFYDTLVQRPEALRYLVQLVGHDRVMLGSDHPFWMGDPDPLRVVREAGLDPATEAAIFGENAAQIFHLRP
;
A
#
# COMPACT_ATOMS: atom_id res chain seq x y z
N MET A 1 31.37 63.07 53.18
CA MET A 1 32.42 62.18 53.72
C MET A 1 32.29 60.83 53.00
N GLY A 2 33.22 60.53 52.08
CA GLY A 2 33.45 59.15 51.62
C GLY A 2 34.31 58.38 52.64
N PRO A 3 34.95 57.23 52.31
CA PRO A 3 35.17 56.60 50.99
C PRO A 3 34.70 55.11 50.98
N ALA A 4 34.54 54.34 49.89
CA ALA A 4 35.32 54.03 48.70
C ALA A 4 36.66 53.29 48.93
N HIS A 5 36.71 51.98 48.65
CA HIS A 5 37.87 51.28 48.11
C HIS A 5 37.36 50.14 47.21
N GLN A 6 37.42 50.27 45.88
CA GLN A 6 38.58 50.10 44.96
C GLN A 6 38.88 48.63 44.62
N ARG A 7 38.61 48.26 43.35
CA ARG A 7 39.57 47.87 42.28
C ARG A 7 39.92 46.36 42.35
N ASN A 8 39.95 45.59 41.27
CA ASN A 8 40.59 45.88 39.99
C ASN A 8 40.00 45.05 38.82
N ARG A 9 40.03 45.67 37.63
CA ARG A 9 39.96 45.06 36.29
C ARG A 9 41.36 44.64 35.83
N ALA A 10 41.40 44.01 34.64
CA ALA A 10 42.50 43.77 33.69
C ALA A 10 42.87 42.28 33.66
N ASP A 11 42.62 41.53 32.59
CA ASP A 11 43.22 41.53 31.24
C ASP A 11 43.88 40.14 31.13
N ALA A 12 44.17 39.49 30.01
CA ALA A 12 43.81 39.50 28.62
C ALA A 12 44.63 38.32 28.04
N GLN A 13 44.10 37.64 27.01
CA GLN A 13 44.87 36.94 25.97
C GLN A 13 45.57 35.58 26.24
N ASP A 14 45.07 34.61 25.46
CA ASP A 14 45.81 33.76 24.51
C ASP A 14 46.60 32.54 25.06
N GLN A 15 46.12 31.33 24.75
CA GLN A 15 46.72 30.47 23.72
C GLN A 15 46.08 29.08 23.63
N ARG A 16 45.53 28.79 22.44
CA ARG A 16 45.63 27.55 21.64
C ARG A 16 45.54 26.18 22.36
N ARG A 17 44.55 25.36 21.97
CA ARG A 17 44.72 24.12 21.16
C ARG A 17 43.45 23.24 21.10
N ARG A 18 43.08 22.86 19.87
CA ARG A 18 42.40 21.63 19.42
C ARG A 18 40.87 21.50 19.65
N GLY A 19 40.12 21.60 18.55
CA GLY A 19 38.77 21.02 18.42
C GLY A 19 38.80 19.51 18.18
N PRO A 20 37.62 18.85 18.24
CA PRO A 20 37.06 18.17 17.05
C PRO A 20 35.55 18.47 16.89
N ALA A 21 35.07 18.76 15.67
CA ALA A 21 34.59 17.83 14.65
C ALA A 21 33.23 17.18 14.99
N ALA A 22 32.21 17.64 14.26
CA ALA A 22 30.84 17.15 14.28
C ALA A 22 30.77 15.69 13.79
N GLY A 23 30.27 14.80 14.66
CA GLY A 23 29.94 13.42 14.33
C GLY A 23 28.45 13.28 14.04
N ARG A 24 28.12 12.83 12.83
CA ARG A 24 26.78 12.35 12.45
C ARG A 24 26.41 11.15 13.33
N ALA A 25 25.32 11.24 14.07
CA ALA A 25 24.71 10.09 14.72
C ALA A 25 23.86 9.32 13.70
N GLN A 26 24.39 8.21 13.20
CA GLN A 26 23.63 7.17 12.53
C GLN A 26 22.86 6.39 13.59
N HIS A 27 21.53 6.50 13.60
CA HIS A 27 20.68 5.57 14.35
C HIS A 27 20.44 4.33 13.49
N SER A 28 21.18 3.25 13.78
CA SER A 28 20.85 1.91 13.30
C SER A 28 19.92 1.22 14.30
N ALA A 29 18.64 1.14 13.99
CA ALA A 29 17.71 0.30 14.72
C ALA A 29 17.92 -1.16 14.29
N ARG A 30 18.64 -1.93 15.10
CA ARG A 30 18.74 -3.40 14.94
C ARG A 30 17.40 -4.04 15.32
N ALA A 31 16.63 -4.49 14.33
CA ALA A 31 15.53 -5.40 14.54
C ALA A 31 16.09 -6.82 14.82
N HIS A 32 16.16 -7.21 16.10
CA HIS A 32 16.40 -8.59 16.49
C HIS A 32 15.06 -9.33 16.62
N LEU A 33 14.68 -10.10 15.60
CA LEU A 33 13.65 -11.12 15.74
C LEU A 33 14.32 -12.45 16.08
N HIS A 34 14.11 -12.90 17.33
CA HIS A 34 14.63 -14.16 17.85
C HIS A 34 14.01 -15.36 17.13
N ALA A 35 14.88 -16.22 16.58
CA ALA A 35 14.56 -17.57 16.19
C ALA A 35 14.29 -18.43 17.45
N GLY A 36 13.03 -18.78 17.69
CA GLY A 36 12.65 -19.75 18.71
C GLY A 36 12.90 -21.18 18.23
N GLY A 37 14.07 -21.72 18.54
CA GLY A 37 14.36 -23.15 18.40
C GLY A 37 14.02 -23.89 19.68
N SER A 38 12.96 -24.69 19.68
CA SER A 38 12.70 -25.70 20.72
C SER A 38 13.20 -27.06 20.25
N ARG A 39 14.31 -27.51 20.83
CA ARG A 39 14.76 -28.90 20.79
C ARG A 39 14.00 -29.68 21.87
N GLU A 40 13.25 -30.70 21.47
CA GLU A 40 13.02 -31.88 22.32
C GLU A 40 13.22 -33.15 21.47
N ARG A 41 14.13 -34.01 21.92
CA ARG A 41 14.28 -35.39 21.45
C ARG A 41 13.73 -36.31 22.55
N GLY A 42 12.86 -37.25 22.19
CA GLY A 42 12.34 -38.23 23.15
C GLY A 42 11.51 -39.37 22.55
N ARG A 43 12.19 -40.28 21.84
CA ARG A 43 11.90 -41.72 21.61
C ARG A 43 10.45 -42.26 21.37
N VAL A 44 10.31 -42.84 20.17
CA VAL A 44 9.88 -44.23 19.83
C VAL A 44 8.54 -44.77 20.38
N ARG A 45 7.59 -45.05 19.47
CA ARG A 45 7.03 -46.41 19.24
C ARG A 45 6.20 -46.49 17.94
N ARG A 46 6.40 -47.57 17.18
CA ARG A 46 5.62 -48.02 16.02
C ARG A 46 4.19 -48.42 16.43
N LEU A 47 3.32 -48.52 15.42
CA LEU A 47 2.02 -49.26 15.27
C LEU A 47 0.96 -48.28 14.77
N ALA A 48 0.03 -48.58 13.87
CA ALA A 48 -0.20 -49.62 12.89
C ALA A 48 -1.26 -49.03 11.94
N ALA A 49 -1.41 -49.61 10.75
CA ALA A 49 -2.48 -49.30 9.81
C ALA A 49 -3.86 -49.41 10.46
N GLY A 50 -4.78 -48.50 10.11
CA GLY A 50 -6.15 -48.49 10.61
C GLY A 50 -7.05 -47.50 9.87
N GLN A 51 -7.77 -48.04 8.90
CA GLN A 51 -9.01 -47.59 8.26
C GLN A 51 -9.70 -46.31 8.81
N LEU A 52 -9.96 -45.36 7.91
CA LEU A 52 -11.06 -44.38 8.02
C LEU A 52 -11.75 -44.35 6.64
N HIS A 53 -12.71 -45.25 6.42
CA HIS A 53 -14.16 -44.99 6.48
C HIS A 53 -14.64 -43.95 5.45
N GLU A 54 -15.03 -44.47 4.28
CA GLU A 54 -15.89 -43.81 3.30
C GLU A 54 -17.25 -43.49 3.93
N ARG A 55 -17.63 -42.20 3.92
CA ARG A 55 -19.01 -41.66 3.94
C ARG A 55 -18.90 -40.21 3.45
N GLY A 56 -19.64 -39.69 2.49
CA GLY A 56 -20.64 -40.23 1.59
C GLY A 56 -20.99 -39.10 0.62
N ASP A 57 -21.28 -39.47 -0.62
CA ASP A 57 -21.75 -38.57 -1.67
C ASP A 57 -23.00 -37.80 -1.24
N HIS A 58 -22.87 -36.49 -1.11
CA HIS A 58 -24.02 -35.58 -1.18
C HIS A 58 -24.00 -34.88 -2.54
N HIS A 59 -24.73 -35.49 -3.47
CA HIS A 59 -25.19 -34.83 -4.70
C HIS A 59 -25.97 -33.55 -4.36
N ALA A 60 -25.29 -32.41 -4.39
CA ALA A 60 -25.92 -31.11 -4.47
C ALA A 60 -26.54 -30.97 -5.88
N ARG A 61 -27.87 -31.12 -5.94
CA ARG A 61 -28.67 -30.90 -7.14
C ARG A 61 -28.49 -29.45 -7.60
N ARG A 62 -27.86 -29.25 -8.76
CA ARG A 62 -27.84 -27.98 -9.50
C ARG A 62 -29.28 -27.60 -9.86
N ARG A 63 -29.78 -26.47 -9.33
CA ARG A 63 -30.98 -25.81 -9.83
C ARG A 63 -30.62 -25.00 -11.08
N PRO A 64 -31.47 -24.97 -12.13
CA PRO A 64 -31.23 -24.13 -13.29
C PRO A 64 -31.42 -22.66 -12.91
N ALA A 65 -30.57 -21.81 -13.48
CA ALA A 65 -30.52 -20.38 -13.27
C ALA A 65 -31.85 -19.71 -13.68
N GLU A 66 -32.51 -19.05 -12.74
CA GLU A 66 -33.49 -18.01 -13.04
C GLU A 66 -32.74 -16.76 -13.52
N GLY A 67 -33.12 -16.27 -14.70
CA GLY A 67 -32.47 -15.17 -15.38
C GLY A 67 -32.56 -13.87 -14.58
N THR A 68 -31.52 -13.60 -13.82
CA THR A 68 -31.13 -12.24 -13.46
C THR A 68 -30.48 -11.64 -14.70
N ALA A 69 -31.02 -10.54 -15.20
CA ALA A 69 -30.34 -9.74 -16.20
C ALA A 69 -28.92 -9.48 -15.70
N ARG A 70 -27.90 -10.00 -16.40
CA ARG A 70 -26.52 -9.61 -16.13
C ARG A 70 -26.48 -8.09 -16.21
N LEU A 71 -26.15 -7.44 -15.10
CA LEU A 71 -25.68 -6.07 -15.15
C LEU A 71 -24.60 -6.03 -16.21
N THR A 72 -24.77 -5.16 -17.20
CA THR A 72 -23.94 -5.06 -18.41
C THR A 72 -22.54 -4.50 -18.14
N SER A 73 -22.12 -4.44 -16.88
CA SER A 73 -20.88 -3.81 -16.40
C SER A 73 -19.83 -4.87 -16.08
N VAL A 74 -18.65 -4.71 -16.67
CA VAL A 74 -17.41 -5.45 -16.34
C VAL A 74 -17.12 -5.35 -14.84
N ILE A 75 -16.88 -6.48 -14.17
CA ILE A 75 -16.46 -6.54 -12.76
C ILE A 75 -14.94 -6.37 -12.67
N VAL A 76 -14.50 -5.44 -11.81
CA VAL A 76 -13.10 -5.01 -11.72
C VAL A 76 -12.61 -5.07 -10.27
N ASP A 77 -11.58 -5.85 -10.01
CA ASP A 77 -10.85 -5.81 -8.74
C ASP A 77 -9.70 -4.79 -8.81
N VAL A 78 -9.73 -3.75 -7.97
CA VAL A 78 -8.72 -2.68 -8.00
C VAL A 78 -7.55 -2.90 -7.05
N HIS A 79 -7.54 -4.01 -6.30
CA HIS A 79 -6.58 -4.26 -5.23
C HIS A 79 -6.01 -5.68 -5.35
N VAL A 80 -5.06 -5.86 -6.26
CA VAL A 80 -4.37 -7.14 -6.52
C VAL A 80 -2.87 -6.89 -6.61
N HIS A 81 -2.04 -7.81 -6.09
CA HIS A 81 -0.58 -7.65 -6.06
C HIS A 81 0.15 -8.65 -6.94
N TYR A 82 1.05 -8.15 -7.79
CA TYR A 82 1.89 -8.99 -8.65
C TYR A 82 3.26 -8.36 -8.88
N VAL A 83 4.29 -9.20 -8.89
CA VAL A 83 5.67 -8.89 -9.25
C VAL A 83 6.08 -9.81 -10.37
N SER A 84 6.36 -9.22 -11.54
CA SER A 84 6.72 -9.98 -12.73
C SER A 84 8.05 -10.73 -12.53
N PRO A 85 8.12 -12.05 -12.83
CA PRO A 85 9.37 -12.82 -12.80
C PRO A 85 10.50 -12.21 -13.63
N GLY A 86 10.19 -11.44 -14.68
CA GLY A 86 11.19 -10.73 -15.48
C GLY A 86 12.05 -9.76 -14.66
N ALA A 87 11.48 -9.15 -13.63
CA ALA A 87 12.23 -8.29 -12.70
C ALA A 87 13.23 -9.10 -11.86
N PHE A 88 12.84 -10.31 -11.42
CA PHE A 88 13.73 -11.21 -10.69
C PHE A 88 14.88 -11.70 -11.56
N ASP A 89 14.59 -12.06 -12.80
CA ASP A 89 15.60 -12.55 -13.75
C ASP A 89 16.64 -11.46 -14.05
N ALA A 90 16.20 -10.21 -14.24
CA ALA A 90 17.08 -9.07 -14.43
C ALA A 90 17.90 -8.75 -13.18
N ALA A 91 17.29 -8.77 -11.99
CA ALA A 91 17.99 -8.59 -10.72
C ALA A 91 19.04 -9.68 -10.47
N ARG A 92 18.78 -10.94 -10.84
CA ARG A 92 19.80 -12.01 -10.77
C ARG A 92 21.00 -11.73 -11.68
N ARG A 93 20.78 -11.16 -12.86
CA ARG A 93 21.86 -10.85 -13.82
C ARG A 93 22.67 -9.61 -13.43
N GLN A 94 22.03 -8.59 -12.85
CA GLN A 94 22.65 -7.30 -12.57
C GLN A 94 22.30 -6.78 -11.16
N PRO A 95 22.63 -7.53 -10.09
CA PRO A 95 22.19 -7.22 -8.73
C PRO A 95 22.67 -5.84 -8.25
N ASP A 96 23.89 -5.43 -8.62
CA ASP A 96 24.47 -4.16 -8.19
C ASP A 96 23.84 -2.95 -8.90
N THR A 97 23.27 -3.14 -10.10
CA THR A 97 22.55 -2.09 -10.83
C THR A 97 21.24 -1.74 -10.14
N TYR A 98 20.54 -2.75 -9.65
CA TYR A 98 19.24 -2.58 -9.00
C TYR A 98 19.32 -2.47 -7.48
N GLY A 99 20.47 -2.81 -6.87
CA GLY A 99 20.57 -2.92 -5.41
C GLY A 99 19.77 -4.09 -4.84
N VAL A 100 19.42 -5.08 -5.67
CA VAL A 100 18.53 -6.19 -5.31
C VAL A 100 19.21 -7.52 -5.61
N ARG A 101 19.30 -8.39 -4.61
CA ARG A 101 19.84 -9.75 -4.74
C ARG A 101 18.75 -10.77 -4.44
N LEU A 102 18.66 -11.81 -5.27
CA LEU A 102 17.85 -12.99 -4.94
C LEU A 102 18.67 -13.93 -4.07
N LEU A 103 18.06 -14.41 -2.99
CA LEU A 103 18.71 -15.30 -2.03
C LEU A 103 18.44 -16.77 -2.40
N PRO A 104 19.41 -17.67 -2.14
CA PRO A 104 19.20 -19.10 -2.33
C PRO A 104 18.20 -19.66 -1.31
N GLY A 105 17.46 -20.70 -1.72
CA GLY A 105 16.51 -21.42 -0.86
C GLY A 105 15.23 -21.81 -1.60
N ASP A 106 14.27 -22.33 -0.85
CA ASP A 106 12.94 -22.65 -1.37
C ASP A 106 12.11 -21.37 -1.52
N GLY A 107 11.62 -21.12 -2.75
CA GLY A 107 10.82 -19.95 -3.10
C GLY A 107 11.64 -18.68 -3.40
N VAL A 108 10.96 -17.62 -3.82
CA VAL A 108 11.61 -16.34 -4.16
C VAL A 108 11.80 -15.51 -2.89
N ARG A 109 13.04 -15.12 -2.62
CA ARG A 109 13.41 -14.20 -1.53
C ARG A 109 14.35 -13.14 -2.05
N LEU A 110 14.13 -11.89 -1.65
CA LEU A 110 14.94 -10.76 -2.07
C LEU A 110 15.65 -10.14 -0.87
N GLN A 111 16.87 -9.66 -1.12
CA GLN A 111 17.58 -8.72 -0.27
C GLN A 111 17.69 -7.40 -1.03
N ILE A 112 17.21 -6.31 -0.42
CA ILE A 112 17.16 -4.97 -1.00
C ILE A 112 18.12 -4.11 -0.21
N GLY A 113 19.22 -3.69 -0.82
CA GLY A 113 20.28 -2.96 -0.14
C GLY A 113 20.69 -3.66 1.16
N ASP A 114 20.58 -2.93 2.26
CA ASP A 114 20.89 -3.40 3.62
C ASP A 114 19.64 -3.78 4.43
N GLU A 115 18.45 -3.80 3.81
CA GLU A 115 17.22 -4.21 4.49
C GLU A 115 17.27 -5.69 4.91
N PRO A 116 16.55 -6.06 5.98
CA PRO A 116 16.30 -7.46 6.28
C PRO A 116 15.69 -8.16 5.06
N PRO A 117 16.15 -9.38 4.70
CA PRO A 117 15.59 -10.09 3.56
C PRO A 117 14.09 -10.32 3.69
N THR A 118 13.40 -10.29 2.56
CA THR A 118 11.98 -10.62 2.52
C THR A 118 11.75 -12.05 3.06
N ARG A 119 10.55 -12.26 3.60
CA ARG A 119 9.97 -13.61 3.68
C ARG A 119 9.90 -14.21 2.26
N PRO A 120 9.86 -15.55 2.13
CA PRO A 120 9.53 -16.18 0.86
C PRO A 120 8.24 -15.57 0.30
N LEU A 121 8.29 -15.08 -0.93
CA LEU A 121 7.13 -14.57 -1.61
C LEU A 121 6.15 -15.72 -1.87
N LEU A 122 4.86 -15.45 -1.69
CA LEU A 122 3.82 -16.39 -2.07
C LEU A 122 3.92 -16.67 -3.59
N PRO A 123 3.80 -17.92 -4.05
CA PRO A 123 3.89 -18.24 -5.48
C PRO A 123 2.95 -17.41 -6.37
N ALA A 124 1.75 -17.12 -5.87
CA ALA A 124 0.78 -16.27 -6.57
C ALA A 124 1.33 -14.88 -6.89
N LEU A 125 2.14 -14.26 -6.00
CA LEU A 125 2.72 -12.93 -6.24
C LEU A 125 3.58 -12.85 -7.51
N TYR A 126 4.02 -13.96 -8.07
CA TYR A 126 4.82 -13.98 -9.29
C TYR A 126 4.38 -15.03 -10.30
N THR A 127 3.14 -15.53 -10.18
CA THR A 127 2.55 -16.51 -11.11
C THR A 127 1.21 -15.98 -11.60
N LEU A 128 1.21 -15.32 -12.76
CA LEU A 128 0.03 -14.63 -13.27
C LEU A 128 -1.17 -15.57 -13.53
N ASP A 129 -0.90 -16.83 -13.89
CA ASP A 129 -1.94 -17.86 -14.07
C ASP A 129 -2.74 -18.16 -12.79
N LEU A 130 -2.13 -17.97 -11.61
CA LEU A 130 -2.85 -18.13 -10.35
C LEU A 130 -3.82 -16.98 -10.11
N HIS A 131 -3.49 -15.77 -10.58
CA HIS A 131 -4.40 -14.62 -10.54
C HIS A 131 -5.57 -14.81 -11.49
N THR A 132 -5.32 -15.15 -12.76
CA THR A 132 -6.40 -15.35 -13.73
C THR A 132 -7.34 -16.50 -13.32
N LYS A 133 -6.79 -17.55 -12.71
CA LYS A 133 -7.60 -18.61 -12.08
C LYS A 133 -8.48 -18.06 -10.96
N PHE A 134 -7.92 -17.30 -10.02
CA PHE A 134 -8.67 -16.70 -8.93
C PHE A 134 -9.81 -15.79 -9.46
N LEU A 135 -9.50 -14.89 -10.39
CA LEU A 135 -10.49 -13.99 -10.98
C LEU A 135 -11.63 -14.76 -11.67
N ALA A 136 -11.30 -15.80 -12.44
CA ALA A 136 -12.30 -16.66 -13.09
C ALA A 136 -13.18 -17.42 -12.08
N GLU A 137 -12.60 -17.94 -11.00
CA GLU A 137 -13.33 -18.63 -9.93
C GLU A 137 -14.29 -17.69 -9.18
N GLN A 138 -13.90 -16.42 -9.00
CA GLN A 138 -14.74 -15.39 -8.37
C GLN A 138 -15.75 -14.75 -9.32
N GLY A 139 -15.63 -14.98 -10.64
CA GLY A 139 -16.44 -14.29 -11.65
C GLY A 139 -16.09 -12.81 -11.79
N ILE A 140 -14.82 -12.46 -11.60
CA ILE A 140 -14.26 -11.13 -11.82
C ILE A 140 -13.66 -11.07 -13.24
N ASP A 141 -14.06 -10.09 -14.03
CA ASP A 141 -13.69 -10.00 -15.45
C ASP A 141 -12.26 -9.47 -15.65
N THR A 142 -11.85 -8.51 -14.81
CA THR A 142 -10.52 -7.92 -14.89
C THR A 142 -10.04 -7.34 -13.56
N ALA A 143 -8.78 -6.91 -13.53
CA ALA A 143 -8.15 -6.41 -12.34
C ALA A 143 -7.13 -5.32 -12.64
N VAL A 144 -6.87 -4.48 -11.65
CA VAL A 144 -5.80 -3.50 -11.60
C VAL A 144 -4.70 -4.03 -10.69
N PHE A 145 -3.60 -4.47 -11.29
CA PHE A 145 -2.46 -5.06 -10.60
C PHE A 145 -1.52 -3.98 -10.07
N GLY A 146 -1.32 -3.95 -8.76
CA GLY A 146 -0.29 -3.17 -8.10
C GLY A 146 1.00 -3.97 -7.85
N PRO A 147 2.12 -3.27 -7.66
CA PRO A 147 3.35 -3.86 -7.17
C PRO A 147 3.16 -4.45 -5.76
N LEU A 148 4.14 -5.25 -5.34
CA LEU A 148 4.30 -5.63 -3.95
C LEU A 148 5.10 -4.53 -3.24
N MET A 149 4.49 -3.89 -2.25
CA MET A 149 5.15 -2.81 -1.52
C MET A 149 6.38 -3.29 -0.72
N ASP A 150 6.42 -4.58 -0.33
CA ASP A 150 7.61 -5.23 0.27
C ASP A 150 8.88 -5.10 -0.59
N VAL A 151 8.76 -4.77 -1.88
CA VAL A 151 9.88 -4.58 -2.80
C VAL A 151 9.88 -3.21 -3.48
N ALA A 152 9.24 -2.20 -2.89
CA ALA A 152 9.27 -0.81 -3.38
C ALA A 152 10.67 -0.17 -3.27
N ALA A 153 11.48 -0.62 -2.30
CA ALA A 153 12.91 -0.35 -2.17
C ALA A 153 13.29 1.13 -1.93
N TYR A 154 12.53 1.83 -1.08
CA TYR A 154 12.79 3.23 -0.79
C TYR A 154 14.09 3.48 -0.02
N SER A 155 14.66 2.46 0.64
CA SER A 155 15.97 2.57 1.30
C SER A 155 17.15 2.62 0.33
N LEU A 156 16.97 2.25 -0.94
CA LEU A 156 18.04 2.22 -1.91
C LEU A 156 18.52 3.64 -2.26
N PRO A 157 19.83 3.79 -2.58
CA PRO A 157 20.33 4.97 -3.27
C PRO A 157 19.48 5.28 -4.49
N MET A 158 19.21 6.57 -4.72
CA MET A 158 18.30 7.06 -5.75
C MET A 158 18.46 6.36 -7.10
N ALA A 159 19.69 6.26 -7.63
CA ALA A 159 19.94 5.65 -8.93
C ALA A 159 19.49 4.17 -9.00
N GLN A 160 19.71 3.41 -7.94
CA GLN A 160 19.27 2.02 -7.85
C GLN A 160 17.75 1.93 -7.66
N GLY A 161 17.18 2.76 -6.78
CA GLY A 161 15.72 2.79 -6.54
C GLY A 161 14.91 3.13 -7.79
N ALA A 162 15.37 4.09 -8.59
CA ALA A 162 14.73 4.41 -9.88
C ALA A 162 14.93 3.31 -10.93
N ALA A 163 16.13 2.73 -11.04
CA ALA A 163 16.37 1.62 -11.96
C ALA A 163 15.50 0.40 -11.61
N TRP A 164 15.35 0.12 -10.31
CA TRP A 164 14.50 -0.96 -9.82
C TRP A 164 13.01 -0.68 -10.08
N SER A 165 12.55 0.55 -9.81
CA SER A 165 11.16 0.94 -10.12
C SER A 165 10.86 0.80 -11.62
N ARG A 166 11.76 1.31 -12.47
CA ARG A 166 11.64 1.21 -13.94
C ARG A 166 11.53 -0.24 -14.39
N LEU A 167 12.44 -1.10 -13.91
CA LEU A 167 12.46 -2.52 -14.24
C LEU A 167 11.15 -3.21 -13.84
N GLN A 168 10.65 -2.95 -12.63
CA GLN A 168 9.38 -3.52 -12.17
C GLN A 168 8.21 -3.07 -13.05
N ASN A 169 8.15 -1.79 -13.40
CA ASN A 169 7.09 -1.23 -14.22
C ASN A 169 7.10 -1.80 -15.65
N GLU A 170 8.27 -1.87 -16.29
CA GLU A 170 8.43 -2.46 -17.62
C GLU A 170 8.07 -3.95 -17.62
N ALA A 171 8.51 -4.70 -16.60
CA ALA A 171 8.23 -6.13 -16.48
C ALA A 171 6.75 -6.41 -16.19
N LEU A 172 6.08 -5.57 -15.39
CA LEU A 172 4.64 -5.63 -15.17
C LEU A 172 3.87 -5.33 -16.46
N ALA A 173 4.19 -4.23 -17.14
CA ALA A 173 3.54 -3.84 -18.38
C ALA A 173 3.71 -4.90 -19.49
N GLY A 174 4.88 -5.54 -19.56
CA GLY A 174 5.13 -6.67 -20.44
C GLY A 174 4.25 -7.87 -20.11
N ALA A 175 4.26 -8.32 -18.86
CA ALA A 175 3.48 -9.48 -18.41
C ALA A 175 1.97 -9.30 -18.64
N LEU A 176 1.42 -8.12 -18.32
CA LEU A 176 -0.01 -7.86 -18.50
C LEU A 176 -0.44 -7.76 -19.98
N ARG A 177 0.49 -7.44 -20.89
CA ARG A 177 0.21 -7.41 -22.34
C ARG A 177 0.02 -8.81 -22.92
N GLU A 178 0.70 -9.79 -22.34
CA GLU A 178 0.64 -11.20 -22.75
C GLU A 178 -0.47 -11.96 -22.01
N ALA A 179 -0.95 -11.42 -20.89
CA ALA A 179 -2.01 -12.01 -20.08
C ALA A 179 -3.37 -12.01 -20.81
N PRO A 180 -4.17 -13.07 -20.65
CA PRO A 180 -5.57 -13.03 -21.07
C PRO A 180 -6.35 -12.06 -20.18
N GLY A 181 -7.32 -11.34 -20.76
CA GLY A 181 -8.15 -10.38 -20.03
C GLY A 181 -7.66 -8.93 -20.18
N ALA A 182 -8.55 -7.97 -19.96
CA ALA A 182 -8.26 -6.54 -20.15
C ALA A 182 -7.54 -5.90 -18.94
N HIS A 183 -6.61 -6.63 -18.31
CA HIS A 183 -5.93 -6.22 -17.08
C HIS A 183 -5.16 -4.90 -17.23
N ARG A 184 -5.02 -4.18 -16.12
CA ARG A 184 -4.21 -2.96 -16.04
C ARG A 184 -3.22 -3.06 -14.90
N GLY A 185 -2.18 -2.23 -14.94
CA GLY A 185 -1.17 -2.17 -13.89
C GLY A 185 -1.03 -0.78 -13.29
N LEU A 186 -0.56 -0.74 -12.05
CA LEU A 186 -0.10 0.45 -11.36
C LEU A 186 1.41 0.39 -11.25
N ALA A 187 2.05 1.53 -11.46
CA ALA A 187 3.48 1.66 -11.29
C ALA A 187 3.88 1.60 -9.81
N THR A 188 5.09 1.12 -9.55
CA THR A 188 5.87 1.58 -8.40
C THR A 188 6.72 2.78 -8.80
N VAL A 189 7.05 3.65 -7.86
CA VAL A 189 7.85 4.86 -8.10
C VAL A 189 8.88 5.06 -6.98
N PRO A 190 10.06 5.66 -7.26
CA PRO A 190 11.09 5.91 -6.25
C PRO A 190 10.71 7.11 -5.36
N LEU A 191 9.74 6.92 -4.47
CA LEU A 191 9.10 8.00 -3.72
C LEU A 191 10.02 8.69 -2.70
N GLN A 192 11.15 8.06 -2.33
CA GLN A 192 12.20 8.72 -1.54
C GLN A 192 12.77 9.98 -2.23
N GLU A 193 12.58 10.11 -3.55
CA GLU A 193 12.95 11.28 -4.34
C GLU A 193 11.76 11.76 -5.20
N PRO A 194 10.93 12.71 -4.71
CA PRO A 194 9.64 13.05 -5.31
C PRO A 194 9.70 13.52 -6.77
N ALA A 195 10.78 14.22 -7.16
CA ALA A 195 10.97 14.64 -8.54
C ALA A 195 11.24 13.44 -9.47
N ALA A 196 12.00 12.44 -9.01
CA ALA A 196 12.21 11.20 -9.74
C ALA A 196 10.93 10.35 -9.79
N ALA A 197 10.17 10.29 -8.70
CA ALA A 197 8.86 9.64 -8.67
C ALA A 197 7.88 10.25 -9.68
N ALA A 198 7.86 11.59 -9.78
CA ALA A 198 7.07 12.30 -10.78
C ALA A 198 7.47 11.94 -12.22
N ALA A 199 8.78 11.86 -12.50
CA ALA A 199 9.29 11.49 -13.81
C ALA A 199 8.95 10.03 -14.16
N GLU A 200 9.09 9.12 -13.20
CA GLU A 200 8.75 7.71 -13.38
C GLU A 200 7.26 7.50 -13.61
N LEU A 201 6.38 8.19 -12.86
CA LEU A 201 4.93 8.14 -13.07
C LEU A 201 4.56 8.60 -14.49
N ARG A 202 5.16 9.69 -14.98
CA ARG A 202 4.94 10.17 -16.35
C ARG A 202 5.36 9.13 -17.39
N PHE A 203 6.51 8.49 -17.20
CA PHE A 203 6.96 7.44 -18.10
C PHE A 203 6.02 6.22 -18.07
N ALA A 204 5.71 5.71 -16.88
CA ALA A 204 4.85 4.56 -16.69
C ALA A 204 3.47 4.75 -17.34
N VAL A 205 2.86 5.93 -17.16
CA VAL A 205 1.54 6.22 -17.73
C VAL A 205 1.59 6.42 -19.25
N ARG A 206 2.57 7.19 -19.75
CA ARG A 206 2.61 7.58 -21.17
C ARG A 206 3.21 6.52 -22.09
N GLU A 207 4.29 5.89 -21.65
CA GLU A 207 5.09 4.97 -22.47
C GLU A 207 4.68 3.51 -22.24
N LEU A 208 4.35 3.14 -21.00
CA LEU A 208 3.98 1.76 -20.67
C LEU A 208 2.47 1.53 -20.64
N GLY A 209 1.66 2.59 -20.60
CA GLY A 209 0.20 2.51 -20.52
C GLY A 209 -0.32 2.05 -19.16
N LEU A 210 0.51 2.10 -18.11
CA LEU A 210 0.06 1.88 -16.73
C LEU A 210 -0.96 2.97 -16.33
N ARG A 211 -1.87 2.64 -15.42
CA ARG A 211 -3.04 3.51 -15.13
C ARG A 211 -2.85 4.46 -13.96
N GLY A 212 -1.78 4.33 -13.21
CA GLY A 212 -1.52 5.08 -11.99
C GLY A 212 -0.29 4.56 -11.29
N ALA A 213 -0.19 4.81 -9.98
CA ALA A 213 0.83 4.20 -9.13
C ALA A 213 0.25 3.70 -7.82
N MET A 214 0.91 2.71 -7.24
CA MET A 214 0.71 2.29 -5.85
C MET A 214 1.95 2.69 -5.06
N VAL A 215 1.75 3.31 -3.90
CA VAL A 215 2.83 3.85 -3.07
C VAL A 215 2.59 3.60 -1.60
N ASP A 216 3.68 3.61 -0.82
CA ASP A 216 3.60 3.50 0.63
C ASP A 216 2.93 4.75 1.22
N PRO A 217 2.34 4.63 2.44
CA PRO A 217 1.67 5.72 3.15
C PRO A 217 2.63 6.82 3.66
N ASN A 218 3.94 6.62 3.52
CA ASN A 218 5.00 7.58 3.79
C ASN A 218 6.24 7.21 2.96
N ALA A 219 7.24 8.10 2.87
CA ALA A 219 8.54 7.72 2.31
C ALA A 219 9.65 7.98 3.33
N LEU A 220 10.20 6.89 3.89
CA LEU A 220 11.26 6.92 4.91
C LEU A 220 10.87 7.83 6.11
N GLY A 221 9.62 7.72 6.56
CA GLY A 221 9.08 8.51 7.68
C GLY A 221 8.60 9.90 7.31
N ARG A 222 8.85 10.38 6.09
CA ARG A 222 8.29 11.65 5.65
C ARG A 222 6.81 11.48 5.32
N PRO A 223 5.92 12.26 5.96
CA PRO A 223 4.49 12.17 5.73
C PRO A 223 4.13 12.72 4.34
N LEU A 224 3.18 12.06 3.65
CA LEU A 224 2.84 12.36 2.26
C LEU A 224 2.25 13.75 2.00
N GLY A 225 1.74 14.41 3.04
CA GLY A 225 1.25 15.79 2.98
C GLY A 225 2.36 16.85 2.93
N ASP A 226 3.62 16.47 3.14
CA ASP A 226 4.76 17.38 3.04
C ASP A 226 4.88 17.95 1.62
N ALA A 227 5.05 19.27 1.50
CA ALA A 227 5.17 19.98 0.23
C ALA A 227 6.38 19.51 -0.62
N ALA A 228 7.36 18.81 -0.03
CA ALA A 228 8.41 18.13 -0.78
C ALA A 228 7.84 17.11 -1.80
N PHE A 229 6.64 16.56 -1.57
CA PHE A 229 5.96 15.65 -2.49
C PHE A 229 5.13 16.35 -3.58
N ASP A 230 5.00 17.68 -3.54
CA ASP A 230 4.22 18.45 -4.52
C ASP A 230 4.60 18.15 -5.99
N PRO A 231 5.88 17.93 -6.37
CA PRO A 231 6.21 17.52 -7.74
C PRO A 231 5.54 16.21 -8.17
N PHE A 232 5.44 15.24 -7.26
CA PHE A 232 4.78 13.96 -7.49
C PHE A 232 3.26 14.12 -7.58
N TRP A 233 2.66 14.82 -6.62
CA TRP A 233 1.22 15.08 -6.62
C TRP A 233 0.75 15.88 -7.83
N LYS A 234 1.54 16.88 -8.23
CA LYS A 234 1.30 17.64 -9.46
C LYS A 234 1.32 16.71 -10.68
N ALA A 235 2.31 15.82 -10.79
CA ALA A 235 2.40 14.90 -11.92
C ALA A 235 1.20 13.94 -11.96
N ALA A 236 0.78 13.41 -10.82
CA ALA A 236 -0.40 12.56 -10.72
C ALA A 236 -1.68 13.28 -11.17
N ALA A 237 -1.89 14.51 -10.68
CA ALA A 237 -3.02 15.35 -11.08
C ALA A 237 -2.99 15.72 -12.58
N ASP A 238 -1.83 16.14 -13.12
CA ASP A 238 -1.66 16.49 -14.54
C ASP A 238 -1.99 15.30 -15.47
N LEU A 239 -1.73 14.07 -15.02
CA LEU A 239 -1.96 12.84 -15.77
C LEU A 239 -3.37 12.26 -15.57
N ALA A 240 -4.15 12.81 -14.63
CA ALA A 240 -5.34 12.17 -14.08
C ALA A 240 -5.07 10.70 -13.66
N ALA A 241 -3.89 10.47 -13.11
CA ALA A 241 -3.39 9.16 -12.70
C ALA A 241 -3.77 8.91 -11.22
N PRO A 242 -4.61 7.91 -10.91
CA PRO A 242 -4.94 7.57 -9.53
C PRO A 242 -3.72 7.05 -8.78
N ILE A 243 -3.59 7.45 -7.52
CA ILE A 243 -2.57 6.98 -6.60
C ILE A 243 -3.21 6.11 -5.53
N VAL A 244 -2.84 4.83 -5.51
CA VAL A 244 -3.31 3.87 -4.50
C VAL A 244 -2.34 3.87 -3.33
N LEU A 245 -2.80 4.22 -2.14
CA LEU A 245 -1.99 4.19 -0.93
C LEU A 245 -2.09 2.81 -0.30
N HIS A 246 -1.01 2.02 -0.36
CA HIS A 246 -0.97 0.67 0.20
C HIS A 246 0.03 0.61 1.35
N PRO A 247 -0.41 0.27 2.57
CA PRO A 247 0.46 0.25 3.73
C PRO A 247 1.42 -0.93 3.71
N PHE A 248 2.71 -0.61 3.70
CA PHE A 248 3.78 -1.53 4.03
C PHE A 248 4.76 -0.83 4.96
N LEU A 249 5.46 -1.62 5.78
CA LEU A 249 6.48 -1.17 6.74
C LEU A 249 6.01 -0.09 7.73
N LEU A 250 5.74 -0.52 8.96
CA LEU A 250 5.44 0.40 10.06
C LEU A 250 6.74 0.94 10.63
N GLU A 251 6.91 2.26 10.67
CA GLU A 251 7.95 2.85 11.51
C GLU A 251 7.79 2.30 12.93
N ALA A 252 8.90 1.86 13.52
CA ALA A 252 8.95 0.88 14.59
C ALA A 252 8.09 1.23 15.82
N VAL A 253 6.81 0.89 15.79
CA VAL A 253 6.00 0.73 17.00
C VAL A 253 6.19 -0.71 17.44
N GLU A 254 7.17 -0.95 18.31
CA GLU A 254 7.50 -2.30 18.84
C GLU A 254 6.25 -3.06 19.33
N ARG A 255 5.23 -2.33 19.78
CA ARG A 255 3.94 -2.87 20.27
C ARG A 255 3.15 -3.64 19.21
N PHE A 256 3.41 -3.44 17.92
CA PHE A 256 2.75 -4.17 16.83
C PHE A 256 3.39 -5.55 16.54
N GLY A 257 4.53 -5.87 17.16
CA GLY A 257 5.31 -7.08 16.86
C GLY A 257 4.70 -8.41 17.30
N ARG A 258 3.56 -8.41 18.01
CA ARG A 258 2.87 -9.62 18.48
C ARG A 258 1.43 -9.69 17.96
N HIS A 259 0.86 -10.90 17.97
CA HIS A 259 -0.54 -11.16 17.61
C HIS A 259 -0.96 -10.61 16.25
N TYR A 260 0.00 -10.50 15.32
CA TYR A 260 -0.26 -9.97 13.98
C TYR A 260 -0.79 -8.52 13.95
N LEU A 261 -0.59 -7.77 15.05
CA LEU A 261 -1.14 -6.41 15.21
C LEU A 261 -0.59 -5.41 14.21
N HIS A 262 0.59 -5.66 13.62
CA HIS A 262 1.11 -4.85 12.52
C HIS A 262 0.12 -4.81 11.34
N ASN A 263 -0.48 -5.95 11.00
CA ASN A 263 -1.47 -6.00 9.92
C ASN A 263 -2.85 -5.55 10.42
N LEU A 264 -3.31 -6.09 11.56
CA LEU A 264 -4.67 -5.84 12.06
C LEU A 264 -4.93 -4.38 12.46
N VAL A 265 -3.91 -3.67 12.94
CA VAL A 265 -4.03 -2.29 13.42
C VAL A 265 -3.06 -1.36 12.71
N GLY A 266 -1.82 -1.79 12.54
CA GLY A 266 -0.77 -0.94 11.97
C GLY A 266 -1.05 -0.49 10.54
N TYR A 267 -1.40 -1.41 9.63
CA TYR A 267 -1.67 -1.08 8.24
C TYR A 267 -2.86 -0.11 8.08
N PRO A 268 -4.05 -0.36 8.65
CA PRO A 268 -5.13 0.64 8.69
C PRO A 268 -4.74 1.97 9.35
N PHE A 269 -3.89 1.92 10.40
CA PHE A 269 -3.39 3.12 11.07
C PHE A 269 -2.54 3.98 10.13
N GLU A 270 -1.61 3.39 9.39
CA GLU A 270 -0.80 4.12 8.42
C GLU A 270 -1.63 4.73 7.30
N THR A 271 -2.60 3.98 6.75
CA THR A 271 -3.55 4.54 5.76
C THR A 271 -4.28 5.75 6.32
N THR A 272 -4.71 5.68 7.59
CA THR A 272 -5.38 6.79 8.29
C THR A 272 -4.44 7.99 8.43
N LEU A 273 -3.18 7.75 8.83
CA LEU A 273 -2.19 8.80 9.04
C LEU A 273 -1.81 9.48 7.73
N ALA A 274 -1.62 8.72 6.66
CA ALA A 274 -1.32 9.24 5.33
C ALA A 274 -2.45 10.12 4.81
N ALA A 275 -3.69 9.64 4.88
CA ALA A 275 -4.85 10.40 4.44
C ALA A 275 -5.06 11.67 5.28
N ALA A 276 -4.89 11.58 6.60
CA ALA A 276 -4.91 12.74 7.48
C ALA A 276 -3.81 13.74 7.12
N SER A 277 -2.60 13.28 6.79
CA SER A 277 -1.51 14.13 6.35
C SER A 277 -1.84 14.85 5.04
N LEU A 278 -2.46 14.19 4.06
CA LEU A 278 -2.87 14.80 2.80
C LEU A 278 -3.96 15.87 2.97
N ILE A 279 -4.89 15.66 3.91
CA ILE A 279 -5.91 16.65 4.27
C ILE A 279 -5.26 17.83 4.99
N LEU A 280 -4.63 17.55 6.13
CA LEU A 280 -4.14 18.58 7.05
C LEU A 280 -2.96 19.35 6.49
N GLY A 281 -2.14 18.71 5.65
CA GLY A 281 -1.05 19.35 4.93
C GLY A 281 -1.50 20.11 3.68
N GLY A 282 -2.80 20.25 3.43
CA GLY A 282 -3.36 21.04 2.31
C GLY A 282 -3.12 20.47 0.91
N THR A 283 -2.58 19.25 0.78
CA THR A 283 -2.23 18.65 -0.52
C THR A 283 -3.43 18.53 -1.44
N LEU A 284 -4.59 18.11 -0.89
CA LEU A 284 -5.82 17.97 -1.67
C LEU A 284 -6.39 19.29 -2.18
N ASP A 285 -6.04 20.41 -1.56
CA ASP A 285 -6.45 21.75 -1.98
C ASP A 285 -5.49 22.33 -3.02
N ARG A 286 -4.19 22.09 -2.86
CA ARG A 286 -3.19 22.44 -3.88
C ARG A 286 -3.39 21.67 -5.19
N PHE A 287 -3.87 20.42 -5.10
CA PHE A 287 -4.10 19.54 -6.25
C PHE A 287 -5.57 19.05 -6.32
N PRO A 288 -6.51 19.91 -6.75
CA PRO A 288 -7.93 19.58 -6.76
C PRO A 288 -8.30 18.40 -7.68
N GLY A 289 -7.53 18.17 -8.75
CA GLY A 289 -7.72 17.07 -9.70
C GLY A 289 -7.08 15.74 -9.29
N LEU A 290 -6.51 15.64 -8.08
CA LEU A 290 -5.88 14.41 -7.61
C LEU A 290 -6.93 13.35 -7.26
N SER A 291 -6.70 12.11 -7.72
CA SER A 291 -7.46 10.92 -7.32
C SER A 291 -6.59 10.05 -6.43
N VAL A 292 -6.99 9.88 -5.17
CA VAL A 292 -6.28 9.02 -4.21
C VAL A 292 -7.21 7.90 -3.75
N VAL A 293 -6.74 6.65 -3.86
CA VAL A 293 -7.45 5.46 -3.40
C VAL A 293 -6.84 5.02 -2.08
N LEU A 294 -7.66 4.90 -1.05
CA LEU A 294 -7.28 4.38 0.26
C LEU A 294 -7.79 2.94 0.39
N VAL A 295 -6.87 1.98 0.40
CA VAL A 295 -7.24 0.57 0.58
C VAL A 295 -7.67 0.27 2.03
N HIS A 296 -8.18 -0.93 2.27
CA HIS A 296 -8.73 -1.34 3.57
C HIS A 296 -9.86 -0.44 4.05
N GLY A 297 -10.73 -0.01 3.14
CA GLY A 297 -11.83 0.93 3.40
C GLY A 297 -11.40 2.30 3.91
N GLY A 298 -10.14 2.71 3.70
CA GLY A 298 -9.59 3.96 4.23
C GLY A 298 -9.08 3.86 5.67
N GLY A 299 -8.83 2.64 6.14
CA GLY A 299 -8.41 2.37 7.51
C GLY A 299 -9.44 2.85 8.52
N PHE A 300 -9.01 3.69 9.46
CA PHE A 300 -9.85 4.25 10.51
C PHE A 300 -10.41 5.63 10.17
N LEU A 301 -9.98 6.25 9.07
CA LEU A 301 -10.35 7.64 8.75
C LEU A 301 -11.86 7.85 8.66
N PRO A 302 -12.65 7.04 7.90
CA PRO A 302 -14.09 7.25 7.79
C PRO A 302 -14.81 7.24 9.15
N TYR A 303 -14.49 6.24 9.98
CA TYR A 303 -15.08 6.09 11.31
C TYR A 303 -14.63 7.19 12.30
N HIS A 304 -13.38 7.64 12.21
CA HIS A 304 -12.82 8.65 13.13
C HIS A 304 -13.00 10.10 12.69
N ILE A 305 -13.63 10.37 11.54
CA ILE A 305 -13.62 11.71 10.93
C ILE A 305 -14.14 12.82 11.87
N GLY A 306 -15.16 12.54 12.69
CA GLY A 306 -15.69 13.52 13.65
C GLY A 306 -14.67 13.96 14.71
N ARG A 307 -13.65 13.13 15.01
CA ARG A 307 -12.54 13.51 15.88
C ARG A 307 -11.62 14.53 15.21
N PHE A 308 -11.40 14.40 13.90
CA PHE A 308 -10.62 15.36 13.12
C PHE A 308 -11.34 16.70 13.04
N ASP A 309 -12.65 16.70 12.80
CA ASP A 309 -13.48 17.90 12.85
C ASP A 309 -13.41 18.58 14.22
N ARG A 310 -13.54 17.80 15.30
CA ARG A 310 -13.42 18.35 16.66
C ARG A 310 -12.03 18.95 16.92
N ALA A 311 -10.97 18.31 16.43
CA ALA A 311 -9.62 18.86 16.53
C ALA A 311 -9.50 20.16 15.72
N HIS A 312 -10.01 20.18 14.49
CA HIS A 312 -10.10 21.39 13.67
C HIS A 312 -10.81 22.50 14.44
N GLU A 313 -11.93 22.26 15.12
CA GLU A 313 -12.64 23.28 15.91
C GLU A 313 -11.86 23.80 17.13
N THR A 314 -11.08 22.94 17.79
CA THR A 314 -10.57 23.20 19.15
C THR A 314 -9.06 23.37 19.25
N ARG A 315 -8.30 23.01 18.22
CA ARG A 315 -6.83 23.00 18.22
C ARG A 315 -6.29 23.84 17.07
N PRO A 316 -5.61 24.97 17.34
CA PRO A 316 -4.95 25.75 16.30
C PRO A 316 -3.94 24.94 15.49
N GLU A 317 -3.26 23.97 16.11
CA GLU A 317 -2.28 23.10 15.46
C GLU A 317 -2.91 22.19 14.39
N ALA A 318 -4.23 21.97 14.44
CA ALA A 318 -4.98 21.21 13.44
C ALA A 318 -5.48 22.09 12.28
N ARG A 319 -5.05 23.36 12.19
CA ARG A 319 -5.40 24.33 11.13
C ARG A 319 -4.19 24.95 10.43
N VAL A 320 -2.98 24.45 10.67
CA VAL A 320 -1.73 25.16 10.32
C VAL A 320 -1.59 25.44 8.83
N ASP A 321 -2.12 24.57 7.97
CA ASP A 321 -2.04 24.73 6.50
C ASP A 321 -3.37 25.13 5.86
N ASP A 322 -4.23 25.83 6.61
CA ASP A 322 -5.53 26.36 6.15
C ASP A 322 -6.50 25.32 5.54
N ALA A 323 -6.28 24.04 5.83
CA ALA A 323 -7.19 22.97 5.45
C ALA A 323 -8.60 23.26 6.01
N GLY A 324 -9.62 23.04 5.18
CA GLY A 324 -11.01 23.11 5.60
C GLY A 324 -11.38 22.05 6.63
N LEU A 325 -12.67 21.99 6.98
CA LEU A 325 -13.18 20.96 7.88
C LEU A 325 -12.86 19.55 7.33
N PRO A 326 -12.09 18.70 8.05
CA PRO A 326 -11.60 17.41 7.55
C PRO A 326 -12.68 16.50 6.93
N SER A 327 -13.89 16.47 7.49
CA SER A 327 -15.01 15.70 6.93
C SER A 327 -15.39 16.06 5.50
N ARG A 328 -15.13 17.30 5.06
CA ARG A 328 -15.38 17.73 3.67
C ARG A 328 -14.48 17.00 2.66
N TYR A 329 -13.38 16.41 3.11
CA TYR A 329 -12.42 15.74 2.25
C TYR A 329 -12.67 14.24 2.10
N LEU A 330 -13.57 13.62 2.87
CA LEU A 330 -13.83 12.17 2.73
C LEU A 330 -14.21 11.79 1.29
N ARG A 331 -15.06 12.59 0.65
CA ARG A 331 -15.45 12.37 -0.75
C ARG A 331 -14.37 12.76 -1.77
N ARG A 332 -13.22 13.29 -1.34
CA ARG A 332 -12.04 13.55 -2.19
C ARG A 332 -11.18 12.30 -2.37
N PHE A 333 -11.39 11.27 -1.53
CA PHE A 333 -10.77 9.97 -1.67
C PHE A 333 -11.71 8.97 -2.35
N PHE A 334 -11.10 7.89 -2.83
CA PHE A 334 -11.77 6.64 -3.19
C PHE A 334 -11.34 5.54 -2.20
N TYR A 335 -12.14 4.50 -2.11
CA TYR A 335 -11.99 3.44 -1.12
C TYR A 335 -12.20 2.07 -1.76
N ASP A 336 -11.53 1.04 -1.25
CA ASP A 336 -11.85 -0.33 -1.62
C ASP A 336 -12.94 -0.94 -0.71
N THR A 337 -13.40 -2.15 -1.06
CA THR A 337 -14.38 -2.92 -0.27
C THR A 337 -13.74 -3.82 0.80
N LEU A 338 -12.43 -3.72 1.05
CA LEU A 338 -11.72 -4.66 1.91
C LEU A 338 -11.88 -4.32 3.40
N VAL A 339 -13.12 -4.45 3.88
CA VAL A 339 -13.54 -4.16 5.26
C VAL A 339 -14.04 -5.41 5.99
N GLN A 340 -14.08 -6.56 5.30
CA GLN A 340 -14.45 -7.90 5.79
C GLN A 340 -15.84 -8.04 6.42
N ARG A 341 -16.62 -6.95 6.51
CA ARG A 341 -17.94 -6.92 7.16
C ARG A 341 -18.94 -6.10 6.34
N PRO A 342 -20.08 -6.67 5.93
CA PRO A 342 -21.08 -5.96 5.14
C PRO A 342 -21.64 -4.71 5.83
N GLU A 343 -21.72 -4.71 7.16
CA GLU A 343 -22.20 -3.55 7.94
C GLU A 343 -21.21 -2.38 7.89
N ALA A 344 -19.90 -2.68 7.91
CA ALA A 344 -18.85 -1.68 7.76
C ALA A 344 -18.85 -1.09 6.35
N LEU A 345 -19.04 -1.94 5.33
CA LEU A 345 -19.16 -1.49 3.93
C LEU A 345 -20.37 -0.57 3.75
N ARG A 346 -21.54 -0.96 4.28
CA ARG A 346 -22.75 -0.13 4.23
C ARG A 346 -22.53 1.23 4.90
N TYR A 347 -21.88 1.26 6.06
CA TYR A 347 -21.55 2.50 6.75
C TYR A 347 -20.60 3.38 5.93
N LEU A 348 -19.55 2.79 5.32
CA LEU A 348 -18.64 3.49 4.43
C LEU A 348 -19.42 4.13 3.27
N VAL A 349 -20.23 3.35 2.55
CA VAL A 349 -21.07 3.83 1.44
C VAL A 349 -22.01 4.96 1.87
N GLN A 350 -22.62 4.87 3.05
CA GLN A 350 -23.47 5.95 3.59
C GLN A 350 -22.70 7.26 3.82
N LEU A 351 -21.44 7.17 4.24
CA LEU A 351 -20.61 8.33 4.56
C LEU A 351 -20.01 8.98 3.31
N VAL A 352 -19.49 8.16 2.39
CA VAL A 352 -18.70 8.64 1.25
C VAL A 352 -19.44 8.56 -0.08
N GLY A 353 -20.63 7.95 -0.12
CA GLY A 353 -21.40 7.68 -1.34
C GLY A 353 -20.85 6.51 -2.15
N HIS A 354 -21.73 5.83 -2.89
CA HIS A 354 -21.35 4.66 -3.67
C HIS A 354 -20.34 4.99 -4.78
N ASP A 355 -20.35 6.22 -5.31
CA ASP A 355 -19.43 6.69 -6.38
C ASP A 355 -17.95 6.78 -5.94
N ARG A 356 -17.67 6.50 -4.66
CA ARG A 356 -16.33 6.54 -4.08
C ARG A 356 -15.80 5.17 -3.65
N VAL A 357 -16.56 4.10 -3.84
CA VAL A 357 -16.20 2.76 -3.37
C VAL A 357 -16.01 1.82 -4.55
N MET A 358 -14.94 1.03 -4.56
CA MET A 358 -14.59 0.09 -5.63
C MET A 358 -14.27 -1.29 -5.04
N LEU A 359 -14.60 -2.34 -5.77
CA LEU A 359 -14.27 -3.71 -5.37
C LEU A 359 -12.74 -3.90 -5.23
N GLY A 360 -12.29 -4.45 -4.11
CA GLY A 360 -10.89 -4.79 -3.87
C GLY A 360 -10.73 -6.05 -3.01
N SER A 361 -9.81 -6.95 -3.40
CA SER A 361 -9.59 -8.22 -2.68
C SER A 361 -8.30 -8.31 -1.85
N ASP A 362 -7.25 -7.54 -2.17
CA ASP A 362 -5.88 -7.72 -1.64
C ASP A 362 -5.29 -9.12 -1.96
N HIS A 363 -5.76 -9.74 -3.05
CA HIS A 363 -5.21 -11.01 -3.52
C HIS A 363 -3.72 -10.83 -3.90
N PRO A 364 -2.80 -11.74 -3.49
CA PRO A 364 -3.04 -13.09 -2.98
C PRO A 364 -2.81 -13.27 -1.46
N PHE A 365 -2.92 -12.22 -0.66
CA PHE A 365 -2.57 -12.31 0.76
C PHE A 365 -3.63 -13.07 1.57
N TRP A 366 -3.20 -13.65 2.71
CA TRP A 366 -4.10 -14.36 3.62
C TRP A 366 -5.16 -13.47 4.27
N MET A 367 -4.92 -12.15 4.35
CA MET A 367 -5.86 -11.17 4.88
C MET A 367 -6.78 -10.59 3.80
N GLY A 368 -6.51 -10.91 2.53
CA GLY A 368 -7.38 -10.57 1.43
C GLY A 368 -8.73 -11.30 1.50
N ASP A 369 -9.73 -10.76 0.83
CA ASP A 369 -11.06 -11.36 0.77
C ASP A 369 -11.08 -12.50 -0.25
N PRO A 370 -11.31 -13.76 0.16
CA PRO A 370 -11.40 -14.88 -0.77
C PRO A 370 -12.68 -14.88 -1.60
N ASP A 371 -13.70 -14.10 -1.24
CA ASP A 371 -14.96 -13.91 -1.96
C ASP A 371 -15.37 -12.43 -1.92
N PRO A 372 -14.65 -11.56 -2.67
CA PRO A 372 -14.81 -10.11 -2.57
C PRO A 372 -16.20 -9.64 -3.05
N LEU A 373 -16.91 -10.41 -3.87
CA LEU A 373 -18.26 -10.05 -4.31
C LEU A 373 -19.30 -10.25 -3.20
N ARG A 374 -19.08 -11.22 -2.29
CA ARG A 374 -20.02 -11.53 -1.22
C ARG A 374 -20.21 -10.39 -0.24
N VAL A 375 -19.14 -9.69 0.17
CA VAL A 375 -19.26 -8.57 1.13
C VAL A 375 -20.15 -7.44 0.57
N VAL A 376 -20.10 -7.21 -0.74
CA VAL A 376 -20.94 -6.21 -1.42
C VAL A 376 -22.40 -6.69 -1.48
N ARG A 377 -22.64 -7.93 -1.93
CA ARG A 377 -24.01 -8.51 -2.02
C ARG A 377 -24.71 -8.59 -0.66
N GLU A 378 -23.97 -8.92 0.40
CA GLU A 378 -24.51 -9.01 1.75
C GLU A 378 -24.67 -7.64 2.43
N ALA A 379 -24.13 -6.56 1.85
CA ALA A 379 -24.28 -5.23 2.40
C ALA A 379 -25.72 -4.71 2.27
N GLY A 380 -26.57 -5.35 1.46
CA GLY A 380 -27.98 -4.98 1.29
C GLY A 380 -28.12 -3.62 0.64
N LEU A 381 -27.25 -3.33 -0.34
CA LEU A 381 -27.27 -2.12 -1.15
C LEU A 381 -28.27 -2.31 -2.30
N ASP A 382 -28.74 -1.22 -2.90
CA ASP A 382 -29.58 -1.33 -4.09
C ASP A 382 -28.75 -1.81 -5.31
N PRO A 383 -29.39 -2.41 -6.33
CA PRO A 383 -28.67 -2.98 -7.47
C PRO A 383 -27.80 -1.99 -8.26
N ALA A 384 -28.16 -0.70 -8.31
CA ALA A 384 -27.36 0.31 -9.01
C ALA A 384 -26.09 0.65 -8.21
N THR A 385 -26.21 0.76 -6.89
CA THR A 385 -25.06 0.88 -5.98
C THR A 385 -24.12 -0.32 -6.10
N GLU A 386 -24.64 -1.55 -6.13
CA GLU A 386 -23.81 -2.75 -6.30
C GLU A 386 -23.06 -2.74 -7.64
N ALA A 387 -23.73 -2.42 -8.74
CA ALA A 387 -23.12 -2.31 -10.07
C ALA A 387 -21.98 -1.28 -10.09
N ALA A 388 -22.20 -0.11 -9.49
CA ALA A 388 -21.20 0.94 -9.40
C ALA A 388 -19.92 0.47 -8.69
N ILE A 389 -20.08 -0.22 -7.56
CA ILE A 389 -18.98 -0.75 -6.75
C ILE A 389 -18.26 -1.89 -7.46
N PHE A 390 -19.00 -2.78 -8.15
CA PHE A 390 -18.41 -3.92 -8.84
C PHE A 390 -17.49 -3.54 -9.98
N GLY A 391 -17.71 -2.41 -10.66
CA GLY A 391 -16.77 -2.03 -11.71
C GLY A 391 -16.95 -0.69 -12.39
N GLU A 392 -18.14 -0.05 -12.36
CA GLU A 392 -18.33 1.22 -13.07
C GLU A 392 -17.42 2.34 -12.52
N ASN A 393 -17.31 2.42 -11.19
CA ASN A 393 -16.42 3.36 -10.53
C ASN A 393 -14.95 3.10 -10.91
N ALA A 394 -14.53 1.83 -10.89
CA ALA A 394 -13.17 1.45 -11.26
C ALA A 394 -12.88 1.75 -12.74
N ALA A 395 -13.85 1.52 -13.62
CA ALA A 395 -13.74 1.82 -15.04
C ALA A 395 -13.53 3.31 -15.29
N GLN A 396 -14.26 4.17 -14.57
CA GLN A 396 -14.10 5.60 -14.64
C GLN A 396 -12.73 6.07 -14.10
N ILE A 397 -12.32 5.57 -12.92
CA ILE A 397 -11.11 6.06 -12.24
C ILE A 397 -9.82 5.57 -12.90
N PHE A 398 -9.78 4.31 -13.35
CA PHE A 398 -8.61 3.72 -13.98
C PHE A 398 -8.65 3.79 -15.51
N HIS A 399 -9.59 4.54 -16.09
CA HIS A 399 -9.75 4.75 -17.53
C HIS A 399 -9.82 3.41 -18.29
N LEU A 400 -10.66 2.50 -17.79
CA LEU A 400 -10.89 1.20 -18.42
C LEU A 400 -11.86 1.40 -19.59
N ARG A 401 -11.60 0.70 -20.70
CA ARG A 401 -12.56 0.68 -21.81
C ARG A 401 -13.66 -0.34 -21.47
N PRO A 402 -14.95 -0.01 -21.69
CA PRO A 402 -16.05 -0.94 -21.48
C PRO A 402 -15.91 -2.22 -22.30
#